data_AF-A0A940SDA9-F1
#
_entry.id   AF-A0A940SDA9-F1
#
_cell.length_a   1.000
_cell.length_b   1.000
_cell.length_c   1.000
_cell.angle_alpha   90.00
_cell.angle_beta   90.00
_cell.angle_gamma   90.00
#
_symmetry.space_group_name_H-M   'P 1'
#
loop_
_entity.id
_entity.type
_entity.pdbx_description
1 polymer ?
#
loop_
_entity_poly.entity_id
_entity_poly.type
_entity_poly.pdbx_seq_one_letter_code
_entity_poly.pdbx_strand_id
1 'polypeptide(L)' 'MNIGIPTETRAYETRVAATPETVKKYVSQGHRVTVQ' A
#
# COMPACT_ATOMS: atom_id res chain seq x y z
N MET A 1 7.56 5.45 10.33
CA MET A 1 6.40 6.07 9.67
C MET A 1 5.32 5.02 9.49
N ASN A 2 4.05 5.40 9.61
CA ASN A 2 2.91 4.51 9.39
C ASN A 2 2.32 4.84 8.01
N ILE A 3 2.20 3.85 7.13
CA ILE A 3 1.76 4.02 5.75
C ILE A 3 0.48 3.19 5.58
N GLY A 4 -0.63 3.86 5.26
CA GLY A 4 -1.91 3.22 4.94
C GLY A 4 -2.10 3.13 3.43
N ILE A 5 -2.50 1.95 2.95
CA ILE A 5 -2.86 1.71 1.55
C ILE A 5 -4.32 1.21 1.55
N PRO A 6 -5.30 2.11 1.42
CA PRO A 6 -6.71 1.73 1.38
C PRO A 6 -7.09 1.15 0.01
N THR A 7 -8.21 0.43 -0.02
CA THR A 7 -8.86 0.02 -1.26
C THR A 7 -9.41 1.24 -2.00
N GLU A 8 -9.17 1.33 -3.30
CA GLU A 8 -9.77 2.36 -4.15
C GLU A 8 -11.29 2.16 -4.25
N THR A 9 -12.06 3.24 -4.15
CA THR A 9 -13.54 3.19 -4.11
C THR A 9 -14.19 3.65 -5.42
N ARG A 10 -13.41 4.20 -6.35
CA ARG A 10 -13.91 4.67 -7.63
C ARG A 10 -14.35 3.48 -8.50
N ALA A 11 -15.53 3.61 -9.11
CA ALA A 11 -16.04 2.59 -10.02
C ALA A 11 -15.03 2.30 -11.16
N TYR A 12 -14.79 1.01 -11.41
CA TYR A 12 -13.86 0.48 -12.41
C TYR A 12 -12.37 0.84 -12.18
N GLU A 13 -12.01 1.37 -11.02
CA GLU A 13 -10.61 1.54 -10.65
C GLU A 13 -10.02 0.20 -10.18
N THR A 14 -8.93 -0.21 -10.80
CA THR A 14 -8.25 -1.49 -10.51
C THR A 14 -6.81 -1.29 -10.06
N ARG A 15 -6.33 -0.04 -10.02
CA ARG A 15 -5.00 0.29 -9.51
C ARG A 15 -5.00 0.28 -7.98
N VAL A 16 -3.81 0.18 -7.41
CA VAL A 16 -3.56 0.29 -5.97
C VAL A 16 -2.30 1.14 -5.76
N ALA A 17 -2.26 1.92 -4.68
CA ALA A 17 -1.21 2.91 -4.44
C ALA A 17 0.20 2.30 -4.31
N ALA A 18 0.33 1.04 -3.88
CA ALA A 18 1.61 0.35 -3.85
C ALA A 18 1.48 -1.14 -4.21
N THR A 19 2.44 -1.64 -4.97
CA THR A 19 2.55 -3.08 -5.28
C THR A 19 3.16 -3.85 -4.11
N PRO A 20 3.00 -5.19 -4.05
CA PRO A 20 3.62 -6.02 -3.01
C PRO A 20 5.14 -5.83 -2.89
N GLU A 21 5.86 -5.66 -4.01
CA GLU A 21 7.30 -5.42 -4.02
C GLU A 21 7.65 -4.09 -3.34
N THR A 22 6.81 -3.07 -3.55
CA THR A 22 6.98 -1.75 -2.95
C THR A 22 6.69 -1.78 -1.45
N VAL A 23 5.63 -2.48 -1.04
CA VAL A 23 5.31 -2.72 0.38
C VAL A 23 6.47 -3.43 1.07
N LYS A 24 7.06 -4.46 0.44
CA LYS A 24 8.22 -5.18 0.98
C LYS A 24 9.42 -4.25 1.20
N LYS A 25 9.67 -3.31 0.28
CA LYS A 25 10.73 -2.30 0.45
C LYS A 25 10.46 -1.39 1.65
N TYR A 26 9.24 -0.87 1.79
CA TYR A 26 8.88 -0.01 2.92
C TYR A 26 9.00 -0.72 4.26
N VAL A 27 8.56 -1.98 4.33
CA VAL A 27 8.73 -2.80 5.55
C VAL A 27 10.20 -3.04 5.85
N SER A 28 11.02 -3.33 4.83
CA SER A 28 12.47 -3.51 5.02
C SER A 28 13.21 -2.24 5.49
N GLN A 29 12.67 -1.07 5.15
CA GLN A 29 13.15 0.23 5.62
C GLN A 29 12.68 0.55 7.06
N GLY A 30 11.96 -0.35 7.71
CA GLY A 30 11.46 -0.18 9.08
C GLY A 30 10.18 0.65 9.17
N HIS A 31 9.45 0.83 8.06
CA HIS A 31 8.14 1.48 8.07
C HIS A 31 7.03 0.47 8.36
N ARG A 32 6.00 0.92 9.09
CA ARG A 32 4.82 0.09 9.36
C ARG A 32 3.79 0.34 8.28
N VAL A 33 3.48 -0.68 7.49
CA VAL A 33 2.51 -0.59 6.39
C VAL A 33 1.23 -1.33 6.76
N THR A 34 0.07 -0.75 6.45
CA THR A 34 -1.25 -1.36 6.65
C THR A 34 -2.03 -1.27 5.34
N VAL A 35 -2.54 -2.39 4.85
CA VAL A 35 -3.22 -2.52 3.56
C VAL A 35 -4.65 -3.00 3.80
N GLN A 36 -5.61 -2.48 3.03
CA GLN A 36 -7.03 -2.85 3.08
C GLN A 36 -7.52 -3.45 1.76
#